data_AF-A0A973JU43-F1
#
_entry.id   AF-A0A973JU43-F1
#
_cell.length_a   1.000
_cell.length_b   1.000
_cell.length_c   1.000
_cell.angle_alpha   90.00
_cell.angle_beta   90.00
_cell.angle_gamma   90.00
#
_symmetry.space_group_name_H-M   'P 1'
#
loop_
_entity.id
_entity.type
_entity.pdbx_description
1 polymer ?
#
loop_
_entity_poly.entity_id
_entity_poly.type
_entity_poly.pdbx_seq_one_letter_code
_entity_poly.pdbx_strand_id
1 'polypeptide(L)' 'MIIAEAHRHLAPGGRLLLEIGCDQRRAVQQLVEPSGHYAGFECVKDYSGRERVVSVHKKDVATP' A
#
# COMPACT_ATOMS: atom_id res chain seq x y z
N MET A 1 13.31 0.27 2.56
CA MET A 1 12.07 -0.51 2.77
C MET A 1 11.14 -0.24 1.59
N ILE A 2 10.50 -1.26 0.99
CA ILE A 2 9.70 -1.10 -0.26
C ILE A 2 8.65 0.01 -0.15
N ILE A 3 7.86 0.02 0.93
CA ILE A 3 6.80 1.01 1.14
C ILE A 3 7.35 2.44 1.22
N ALA A 4 8.55 2.64 1.79
CA ALA A 4 9.14 3.98 1.89
C ALA A 4 9.59 4.53 0.52
N GLU A 5 10.08 3.69 -0.38
CA GLU A 5 10.72 4.14 -1.63
C GLU A 5 9.81 4.03 -2.87
N ALA A 6 8.83 3.12 -2.86
CA ALA A 6 8.07 2.80 -4.07
C ALA A 6 7.33 4.01 -4.68
N HIS A 7 6.91 4.99 -3.87
CA HIS A 7 6.21 6.19 -4.34
C HIS A 7 7.06 7.02 -5.32
N ARG A 8 8.39 6.92 -5.28
CA ARG A 8 9.31 7.60 -6.19
C ARG A 8 9.31 7.01 -7.60
N HIS A 9 8.86 5.76 -7.73
CA HIS A 9 8.84 5.00 -8.97
C HIS A 9 7.43 4.83 -9.54
N LEU A 10 6.40 5.33 -8.84
CA LEU A 10 5.01 5.30 -9.29
C LEU A 10 4.63 6.62 -9.95
N ALA A 11 3.92 6.53 -11.08
CA ALA A 11 3.18 7.65 -11.64
C ALA A 11 2.14 8.17 -10.61
N PRO A 12 1.69 9.44 -10.71
CA PRO A 12 0.51 9.90 -9.96
C PRO A 12 -0.65 8.92 -10.12
N GLY A 13 -1.33 8.59 -9.01
CA GLY A 13 -2.39 7.57 -8.96
C GLY A 13 -1.92 6.12 -9.12
N GLY A 14 -0.64 5.87 -9.38
CA GLY A 14 -0.06 4.53 -9.53
C GLY A 14 -0.19 3.68 -8.26
N ARG A 15 -0.28 2.35 -8.42
CA ARG A 15 -0.60 1.42 -7.31
C ARG A 15 0.61 0.63 -6.85
N LEU A 16 0.76 0.48 -5.53
CA LEU A 16 1.63 -0.51 -4.90
C LEU A 16 0.74 -1.67 -4.41
N LEU A 17 1.02 -2.87 -4.91
CA LEU A 17 0.46 -4.11 -4.41
C LEU A 17 1.57 -4.91 -3.74
N LEU A 18 1.34 -5.33 -2.49
CA LEU A 18 2.33 -6.06 -1.70
C LEU A 18 1.70 -7.33 -1.15
N GLU A 19 2.29 -8.47 -1.48
CA GLU A 19 1.95 -9.73 -0.79
C GLU A 19 2.49 -9.69 0.65
N ILE A 20 1.67 -10.14 1.59
CA ILE A 20 1.93 -10.10 3.03
C ILE A 20 1.59 -11.45 3.68
N GLY A 21 2.19 -11.70 4.85
CA GLY A 21 1.74 -12.74 5.77
C GLY A 21 0.33 -12.45 6.29
N CYS A 22 -0.41 -13.50 6.66
CA CYS A 22 -1.83 -13.40 6.99
C CYS A 22 -2.15 -12.61 8.27
N ASP A 23 -1.14 -12.26 9.06
CA ASP A 23 -1.20 -11.46 10.29
C ASP A 23 -0.53 -10.08 10.14
N GLN A 24 0.01 -9.77 8.95
CA GLN A 24 0.86 -8.59 8.74
C GLN A 24 0.09 -7.33 8.34
N ARG A 25 -1.23 -7.39 8.13
CA ARG A 25 -2.03 -6.23 7.70
C ARG A 25 -1.80 -5.01 8.57
N ARG A 26 -1.89 -5.16 9.90
CA ARG A 26 -1.74 -4.04 10.84
C ARG A 26 -0.34 -3.46 10.80
N ALA A 27 0.68 -4.31 10.76
CA ALA A 27 2.07 -3.86 10.66
C ALA A 27 2.30 -3.06 9.37
N VAL A 28 1.77 -3.54 8.23
CA VAL A 28 1.88 -2.83 6.95
C VAL A 28 1.10 -1.53 6.96
N GLN A 29 -0.10 -1.48 7.55
CA GLN A 29 -0.86 -0.24 7.73
C GLN A 29 -0.05 0.82 8.50
N GLN A 30 0.62 0.41 9.57
CA GLN A 30 1.49 1.29 10.37
C GLN A 30 2.74 1.77 9.62
N LEU A 31 3.17 1.08 8.56
CA LEU A 31 4.25 1.53 7.68
C LEU A 31 3.76 2.48 6.59
N VAL A 32 2.51 2.32 6.13
CA VAL A 32 1.90 3.13 5.07
C VAL A 32 1.44 4.49 5.60
N GLU A 33 0.69 4.53 6.70
CA GLU A 33 0.04 5.76 7.19
C GLU A 33 1.03 6.92 7.45
N PRO A 34 2.17 6.72 8.16
CA PRO A 34 3.10 7.80 8.44
C PRO A 34 3.84 8.32 7.20
N SER A 35 3.89 7.53 6.11
CA SER A 35 4.59 7.94 4.90
C SER A 35 3.94 9.13 4.21
N GLY A 36 2.62 9.32 4.39
CA GLY A 36 1.86 10.40 3.75
C GLY A 36 1.73 10.31 2.22
N HIS A 37 2.48 9.42 1.55
CA HIS A 37 2.57 9.32 0.08
C HIS A 37 1.44 8.51 -0.55
N TYR A 38 0.71 7.73 0.24
CA TYR A 38 -0.30 6.79 -0.25
C TYR A 38 -1.69 7.06 0.33
N ALA A 39 -2.71 6.60 -0.38
CA ALA A 39 -4.11 6.61 0.02
C ALA A 39 -4.81 5.31 -0.40
N GLY A 40 -6.06 5.13 0.06
CA GLY A 40 -6.90 3.98 -0.28
C GLY A 40 -6.32 2.64 0.17
N PHE A 41 -6.02 2.51 1.46
CA PHE A 41 -5.52 1.26 2.03
C PHE A 41 -6.58 0.17 1.97
N GLU A 42 -6.30 -0.86 1.18
CA GLU A 42 -7.14 -2.04 1.03
C GLU A 42 -6.33 -3.30 1.35
N CYS A 43 -7.00 -4.31 1.94
CA CYS A 43 -6.41 -5.61 2.14
C CYS A 43 -7.30 -6.68 1.50
N VAL A 44 -6.76 -7.34 0.47
CA VAL A 44 -7.44 -8.35 -0.32
C VAL A 44 -7.16 -9.73 0.27
N LYS A 45 -8.23 -10.53 0.36
CA LYS A 45 -8.17 -11.90 0.85
C LYS A 45 -7.94 -12.87 -0.32
N ASP A 46 -7.22 -13.95 -0.05
CA ASP A 46 -7.14 -15.09 -0.95
C ASP A 46 -8.43 -15.94 -0.91
N TYR A 47 -8.51 -16.99 -1.74
CA TYR A 47 -9.67 -17.89 -1.78
C TYR A 47 -9.91 -18.66 -0.48
N SER A 48 -8.92 -18.73 0.42
CA SER A 48 -9.07 -19.30 1.76
C SER A 48 -9.50 -18.26 2.80
N GLY A 49 -9.81 -17.03 2.37
CA GLY A 49 -10.27 -15.95 3.23
C GLY A 49 -9.16 -15.28 4.05
N ARG A 50 -7.89 -15.58 3.77
CA ARG A 50 -6.75 -15.01 4.50
C ARG A 50 -6.30 -13.71 3.84
N GLU A 51 -6.03 -12.70 4.66
CA GLU A 51 -5.41 -11.45 4.21
C GLU A 51 -4.07 -11.77 3.55
N ARG A 52 -3.90 -11.34 2.30
CA ARG A 52 -2.73 -11.74 1.50
C ARG A 52 -2.10 -10.60 0.73
N VAL A 53 -2.88 -9.63 0.27
CA VAL A 53 -2.35 -8.51 -0.52
C VAL A 53 -2.82 -7.19 0.06
N VAL A 54 -1.88 -6.30 0.34
CA VAL A 54 -2.18 -4.88 0.60
C VAL A 54 -2.11 -4.13 -0.72
N SER A 55 -3.07 -3.23 -0.92
CA SER A 55 -3.20 -2.39 -2.10
C SER A 55 -3.34 -0.94 -1.66
N VAL A 56 -2.48 -0.07 -2.17
CA VAL A 56 -2.51 1.38 -1.93
C VAL A 56 -2.17 2.12 -3.21
N HIS A 57 -2.69 3.32 -3.40
CA HIS A 57 -2.33 4.17 -4.54
C HIS A 57 -1.51 5.37 -4.07
N LYS A 58 -0.52 5.77 -4.87
CA LYS A 58 0.22 7.01 -4.67
C LYS A 58 -0.75 8.17 -4.80
N LYS A 59 -0.76 9.07 -3.81
CA LYS A 59 -1.54 10.30 -3.91
C LYS A 59 -1.07 11.08 -5.13
N ASP A 60 -2.01 11.67 -5.86
CA ASP A 60 -1.65 12.65 -6.87
C ASP A 60 -0.89 13.77 -6.17
N VAL A 61 0.27 14.12 -6.72
CA VAL A 61 0.85 15.43 -6.41
C VAL A 61 -0.16 16.39 -7.01
N ALA A 62 -0.82 17.19 -6.17
CA ALA A 62 -1.61 18.30 -6.67
C ALA A 62 -0.68 19.10 -7.59
N THR A 63 -0.92 19.04 -8.90
CA THR A 63 -0.24 19.90 -9.85
C THR A 63 -0.61 21.33 -9.45
N PRO A 64 0.36 22.21 -9.10
CA PRO A 64 0.06 23.60 -8.82
C PRO A 64 -0.56 24.30 -10.02
#